data_AF-A0A2E5SIW1-F1
#
_entry.id   AF-A0A2E5SIW1-F1
#
_cell.length_a   1.000
_cell.length_b   1.000
_cell.length_c   1.000
_cell.angle_alpha   90.00
_cell.angle_beta   90.00
_cell.angle_gamma   90.00
#
_symmetry.space_group_name_H-M   'P 1'
#
loop_
_entity.id
_entity.type
_entity.pdbx_description
1 polymer ?
#
loop_
_entity_poly.entity_id
_entity_poly.type
_entity_poly.pdbx_seq_one_letter_code
_entity_poly.pdbx_strand_id
1 'polypeptide(L)'
;MILQTENRNCPCGSGKSYSECCQPLHHGEAASTPEALMRSRYAAFVLKLPDYLRATWHESSRPETLSLEDSPDWTSLQILETNQSGDRGTVLFRAVCRLGKGWGFLEENSDFVREQGRWYYLRGDTSEGQLKPGRNEPCPCGSGRKHKACCL
;
A
#
# COMPACT_ATOMS: atom_id res chain seq x y z
N MET A 1 2.19 -24.29 0.69
CA MET A 1 2.46 -23.13 -0.19
C MET A 1 2.87 -21.87 0.58
N ILE A 2 3.49 -21.98 1.77
CA ILE A 2 3.84 -20.80 2.61
C ILE A 2 5.23 -20.23 2.23
N LEU A 3 6.18 -21.10 1.88
CA LEU A 3 7.59 -20.75 1.61
C LEU A 3 7.84 -19.84 0.38
N GLN A 4 6.89 -19.74 -0.56
CA GLN A 4 7.14 -18.94 -1.78
C GLN A 4 6.97 -17.43 -1.55
N THR A 5 6.25 -16.98 -0.53
CA THR A 5 6.01 -15.54 -0.30
C THR A 5 7.12 -14.89 0.53
N GLU A 6 7.83 -15.67 1.35
CA GLU A 6 8.87 -15.17 2.27
C GLU A 6 10.09 -14.61 1.53
N ASN A 7 10.55 -15.29 0.47
CA ASN A 7 11.68 -14.88 -0.35
C ASN A 7 11.32 -13.97 -1.55
N ARG A 8 10.05 -13.60 -1.71
CA ARG A 8 9.64 -12.65 -2.76
C ARG A 8 9.81 -11.23 -2.26
N ASN A 9 10.14 -10.31 -3.17
CA ASN A 9 10.14 -8.89 -2.88
C ASN A 9 8.79 -8.46 -2.28
N CYS A 10 8.83 -7.60 -1.28
CA CYS A 10 7.65 -7.10 -0.62
C CYS A 10 6.77 -6.33 -1.62
N PRO A 11 5.45 -6.60 -1.66
CA PRO A 11 4.54 -5.89 -2.58
C PRO A 11 4.55 -4.37 -2.41
N CYS A 12 4.88 -3.85 -1.22
CA CYS A 12 4.89 -2.41 -0.95
C CYS A 12 5.98 -1.61 -1.70
N GLY A 13 6.79 -2.27 -2.52
CA GLY A 13 7.78 -1.62 -3.37
C GLY A 13 9.01 -1.10 -2.63
N SER A 14 9.26 -1.57 -1.40
CA SER A 14 10.42 -1.15 -0.58
C SER A 14 11.77 -1.67 -1.10
N GLY A 15 11.76 -2.62 -2.04
CA GLY A 15 12.96 -3.32 -2.52
C GLY A 15 13.45 -4.44 -1.60
N LYS A 16 12.93 -4.56 -0.37
CA LYS A 16 13.24 -5.64 0.58
C LYS A 16 12.44 -6.90 0.29
N SER A 17 12.86 -8.03 0.86
CA SER A 17 12.03 -9.24 0.95
C SER A 17 10.76 -8.99 1.77
N TYR A 18 9.72 -9.78 1.56
CA TYR A 18 8.49 -9.67 2.35
C TYR A 18 8.76 -9.92 3.85
N SER A 19 9.62 -10.91 4.16
CA SER A 19 9.97 -11.29 5.54
C SER A 19 10.71 -10.21 6.31
N GLU A 20 11.51 -9.40 5.64
CA GLU A 20 12.27 -8.29 6.25
C GLU A 20 11.52 -6.94 6.14
N CYS A 21 10.27 -6.96 5.67
CA CYS A 21 9.49 -5.74 5.42
C CYS A 21 8.11 -5.79 6.07
N CYS A 22 7.07 -6.24 5.37
CA CYS A 22 5.70 -6.14 5.87
C CYS A 22 5.25 -7.37 6.67
N GLN A 23 5.90 -8.53 6.52
CA GLN A 23 5.50 -9.75 7.23
C GLN A 23 5.50 -9.58 8.77
N PRO A 24 6.52 -8.99 9.41
CA PRO A 24 6.53 -8.85 10.86
C PRO A 24 5.37 -7.99 11.37
N LEU A 25 5.03 -6.93 10.64
CA LEU A 25 3.89 -6.06 10.94
C LEU A 25 2.57 -6.81 10.78
N HIS A 26 2.43 -7.60 9.70
CA HIS A 26 1.26 -8.46 9.50
C HIS A 26 1.11 -9.54 10.60
N HIS A 27 2.20 -9.89 11.28
CA HIS A 27 2.21 -10.80 12.43
C HIS A 27 2.13 -10.10 13.80
N GLY A 28 1.89 -8.79 13.83
CA GLY A 28 1.53 -8.05 15.05
C GLY A 28 2.57 -7.07 15.57
N GLU A 29 3.75 -6.98 14.95
CA GLU A 29 4.70 -5.90 15.25
C GLU A 29 4.10 -4.52 14.95
N ALA A 30 4.45 -3.54 15.79
CA ALA A 30 3.98 -2.18 15.59
C ALA A 30 4.78 -1.50 14.48
N ALA A 31 4.08 -0.83 13.56
CA ALA A 31 4.74 0.06 12.61
C ALA A 31 5.46 1.18 13.37
N SER A 32 6.70 1.50 12.98
CA SER A 32 7.48 2.56 13.61
C SER A 32 7.07 3.97 13.17
N THR A 33 6.55 4.09 11.95
CA THR A 33 6.15 5.36 11.31
C THR A 33 4.80 5.23 10.60
N PRO A 34 4.10 6.33 10.31
CA PRO A 34 2.89 6.31 9.48
C PRO A 34 3.17 5.74 8.07
N GLU A 35 4.33 6.03 7.48
CA GLU A 35 4.72 5.44 6.18
C GLU A 35 4.86 3.91 6.28
N ALA A 36 5.49 3.40 7.34
CA ALA A 36 5.62 1.95 7.54
C ALA A 36 4.24 1.28 7.66
N LEU A 37 3.28 1.94 8.32
CA LEU A 37 1.91 1.47 8.38
C LEU A 37 1.19 1.54 7.02
N MET A 38 1.35 2.63 6.28
CA MET A 38 0.76 2.78 4.96
C MET A 38 1.25 1.67 4.01
N ARG A 39 2.56 1.44 3.97
CA ARG A 39 3.17 0.40 3.12
C ARG A 39 2.71 -1.00 3.46
N SER A 40 2.61 -1.33 4.75
CA SER A 40 2.09 -2.63 5.20
C SER A 40 0.61 -2.79 4.89
N ARG A 41 -0.21 -1.75 5.08
CA ARG A 41 -1.62 -1.76 4.65
C ARG A 41 -1.75 -2.00 3.15
N TYR A 42 -0.96 -1.34 2.31
CA TYR A 42 -0.94 -1.63 0.87
C TYR A 42 -0.59 -3.10 0.59
N ALA A 43 0.46 -3.63 1.21
CA ALA A 43 0.84 -5.03 1.03
C ALA A 43 -0.27 -5.99 1.48
N ALA A 44 -1.01 -5.66 2.54
CA ALA A 44 -2.17 -6.41 3.00
C ALA A 44 -3.34 -6.39 2.00
N PHE A 45 -3.57 -5.28 1.28
CA PHE A 45 -4.53 -5.26 0.16
C PHE A 45 -4.11 -6.21 -0.96
N VAL A 46 -2.84 -6.18 -1.37
CA VAL A 46 -2.29 -7.07 -2.42
C VAL A 46 -2.38 -8.55 -2.01
N LEU A 47 -2.02 -8.86 -0.76
CA LEU A 47 -1.99 -10.23 -0.22
C LEU A 47 -3.34 -10.71 0.33
N LYS A 48 -4.40 -9.88 0.23
CA LYS A 48 -5.75 -10.17 0.73
C LYS A 48 -5.76 -10.56 2.21
N LEU A 49 -5.21 -9.69 3.07
CA LEU A 49 -5.14 -9.85 4.53
C LEU A 49 -6.12 -8.88 5.26
N PRO A 50 -7.44 -9.16 5.25
CA PRO A 50 -8.45 -8.23 5.78
C PRO A 50 -8.34 -8.03 7.30
N ASP A 51 -7.91 -9.05 8.05
CA ASP A 51 -7.78 -8.96 9.51
C ASP A 51 -6.74 -7.91 9.91
N TYR A 52 -5.61 -7.88 9.21
CA TYR A 52 -4.58 -6.85 9.41
C TYR A 52 -5.11 -5.46 9.09
N LEU A 53 -5.84 -5.31 7.98
CA LEU A 53 -6.44 -4.03 7.59
C LEU A 53 -7.43 -3.51 8.64
N ARG A 54 -8.26 -4.40 9.22
CA ARG A 54 -9.19 -4.06 10.29
C ARG A 54 -8.49 -3.75 11.62
N ALA A 55 -7.43 -4.47 11.95
CA ALA A 55 -6.66 -4.27 13.18
C ALA A 55 -5.86 -2.96 13.17
N THR A 56 -5.53 -2.45 11.98
CA THR A 56 -4.75 -1.21 11.79
C THR A 56 -5.59 -0.01 11.35
N TRP A 57 -6.91 -0.14 11.35
CA TRP A 57 -7.85 0.96 11.10
C TRP A 57 -8.38 1.46 12.44
N HIS A 58 -8.32 2.77 12.65
CA HIS A 58 -8.84 3.40 13.86
C HIS A 58 -10.34 3.12 14.01
N GLU A 59 -10.77 2.79 15.23
CA GLU A 59 -12.15 2.36 15.48
C GLU A 59 -13.19 3.42 15.15
N SER A 60 -12.85 4.71 15.24
CA SER A 60 -13.80 5.81 15.01
C SER A 60 -14.21 5.95 13.54
N SER A 61 -13.46 5.36 12.62
CA SER A 61 -13.65 5.50 11.17
C SER A 61 -13.61 4.17 10.43
N ARG A 62 -13.40 3.06 11.14
CA ARG A 62 -13.36 1.73 10.55
C ARG A 62 -14.76 1.32 10.09
N PRO A 63 -14.94 0.90 8.82
CA PRO A 63 -16.23 0.41 8.36
C PRO A 63 -16.60 -0.89 9.07
N GLU A 64 -17.91 -1.09 9.30
CA GLU A 64 -18.44 -2.30 9.97
C GLU A 64 -17.98 -3.57 9.26
N THR A 65 -18.02 -3.55 7.92
CA THR A 65 -17.58 -4.63 7.04
C THR A 65 -16.42 -4.16 6.14
N LEU A 66 -15.51 -5.08 5.81
CA LEU A 66 -14.41 -4.83 4.88
C LEU A 66 -14.29 -6.05 3.94
N SER A 67 -14.79 -5.90 2.71
CA SER A 67 -14.61 -6.92 1.66
C SER A 67 -13.43 -6.53 0.77
N LEU A 68 -12.63 -7.53 0.38
CA LEU A 68 -11.52 -7.38 -0.55
C LEU A 68 -11.77 -8.08 -1.90
N GLU A 69 -12.98 -8.61 -2.11
CA GLU A 69 -13.37 -9.34 -3.33
C GLU A 69 -13.22 -8.45 -4.57
N ASP A 70 -13.74 -7.23 -4.49
CA ASP A 70 -13.66 -6.23 -5.57
C ASP A 70 -12.41 -5.34 -5.47
N SER A 71 -11.45 -5.68 -4.60
CA SER A 71 -10.25 -4.85 -4.47
C SER A 71 -9.42 -4.93 -5.74
N PRO A 72 -9.00 -3.77 -6.31
CA PRO A 72 -8.27 -3.72 -7.58
C PRO A 72 -7.04 -4.62 -7.62
N ASP A 73 -6.65 -5.03 -8.82
CA ASP A 73 -5.37 -5.69 -9.07
C ASP A 73 -4.23 -4.66 -8.95
N TRP A 74 -3.85 -4.37 -7.70
CA TRP A 74 -2.80 -3.43 -7.34
C TRP A 74 -1.42 -3.94 -7.76
N THR A 75 -0.68 -3.11 -8.47
CA THR A 75 0.61 -3.50 -9.07
C THR A 75 1.80 -2.74 -8.52
N SER A 76 1.62 -1.49 -8.11
CA SER A 76 2.71 -0.74 -7.48
C SER A 76 2.20 0.32 -6.50
N LEU A 77 3.09 0.71 -5.60
CA LEU A 77 2.91 1.79 -4.64
C LEU A 77 4.02 2.82 -4.79
N GLN A 78 3.66 4.10 -4.81
CA GLN A 78 4.58 5.23 -4.78
C GLN A 78 4.25 6.10 -3.57
N ILE A 79 5.20 6.31 -2.67
CA ILE A 79 5.06 7.31 -1.60
C ILE A 79 5.53 8.64 -2.17
N LEU A 80 4.67 9.65 -2.11
CA LEU A 80 4.91 10.98 -2.66
C LEU A 80 5.36 11.95 -1.57
N GLU A 81 4.71 11.89 -0.39
CA GLU A 81 5.04 12.73 0.75
C GLU A 81 4.72 12.02 2.07
N THR A 82 5.49 12.30 3.11
CA THR A 82 5.25 11.78 4.46
C THR A 82 5.50 12.90 5.47
N ASN A 83 4.59 13.05 6.43
CA ASN A 83 4.78 13.97 7.56
C ASN A 83 4.48 13.24 8.87
N GLN A 84 5.17 13.61 9.93
CA GLN A 84 4.92 13.11 11.28
C GLN A 84 5.17 14.23 12.30
N SER A 85 4.22 14.44 13.20
CA SER A 85 4.32 15.37 14.33
C SER A 85 3.73 14.71 15.57
N GLY A 86 4.61 14.30 16.49
CA GLY A 86 4.22 13.55 17.68
C GLY A 86 3.45 12.27 17.34
N ASP A 87 2.20 12.21 17.79
CA ASP A 87 1.27 11.08 17.59
C ASP A 87 0.33 11.26 16.40
N ARG A 88 0.64 12.19 15.48
CA ARG A 88 -0.09 12.40 14.22
C ARG A 88 0.87 12.25 13.04
N GLY A 89 0.37 11.75 11.92
CA GLY A 89 1.14 11.67 10.69
C GLY A 89 0.25 11.67 9.45
N THR A 90 0.83 12.04 8.31
CA THR A 90 0.16 11.95 7.01
C THR A 90 1.05 11.24 6.01
N VAL A 91 0.43 10.55 5.05
CA VAL A 91 1.12 9.92 3.93
C VAL A 91 0.34 10.18 2.66
N LEU A 92 0.95 10.93 1.74
CA LEU A 92 0.46 11.07 0.37
C LEU A 92 1.08 9.98 -0.48
N PHE A 93 0.27 9.16 -1.13
CA PHE A 93 0.73 8.06 -1.97
C PHE A 93 -0.10 7.90 -3.24
N ARG A 94 0.48 7.18 -4.20
CA ARG A 94 -0.20 6.69 -5.41
C ARG A 94 -0.11 5.17 -5.46
N ALA A 95 -1.26 4.51 -5.43
CA ALA A 95 -1.40 3.08 -5.72
C ALA A 95 -1.84 2.90 -7.19
N VAL A 96 -1.14 2.06 -7.94
CA VAL A 96 -1.45 1.78 -9.35
C VAL A 96 -2.07 0.40 -9.46
N CYS A 97 -3.07 0.25 -10.33
CA CYS A 97 -3.74 -1.01 -10.60
C CYS A 97 -3.89 -1.29 -12.10
N ARG A 98 -4.19 -2.55 -12.44
CA ARG A 98 -4.61 -2.93 -13.80
C ARG A 98 -6.05 -2.51 -14.04
N LEU A 99 -6.30 -1.86 -15.18
CA LEU A 99 -7.64 -1.52 -15.64
C LEU A 99 -7.85 -2.02 -17.07
N GLY A 100 -8.31 -3.26 -17.21
CA GLY A 100 -8.40 -3.94 -18.50
C GLY A 100 -7.02 -4.02 -19.20
N LYS A 101 -6.90 -3.41 -20.39
CA LYS A 101 -5.62 -3.30 -21.11
C LYS A 101 -4.76 -2.10 -20.67
N GLY A 102 -5.30 -1.22 -19.83
CA GLY A 102 -4.67 0.00 -19.36
C GLY A 102 -4.26 -0.04 -17.90
N TRP A 103 -4.02 1.16 -17.37
CA TRP A 103 -3.55 1.38 -16.01
C TRP A 103 -4.49 2.37 -15.32
N GLY A 104 -4.91 2.03 -14.10
CA GLY A 104 -5.61 2.93 -13.19
C GLY A 104 -4.68 3.38 -12.07
N PHE A 105 -5.04 4.45 -11.39
CA PHE A 105 -4.39 4.86 -10.15
C PHE A 105 -5.42 5.36 -9.13
N LEU A 106 -5.06 5.22 -7.87
CA LEU A 106 -5.65 5.89 -6.72
C LEU A 106 -4.54 6.69 -6.04
N GLU A 107 -4.74 8.00 -5.91
CA GLU A 107 -3.94 8.87 -5.06
C GLU A 107 -4.72 9.19 -3.81
N GLU A 108 -4.06 9.08 -2.66
CA GLU A 108 -4.69 9.36 -1.37
C GLU A 108 -3.71 10.10 -0.47
N ASN A 109 -4.22 11.11 0.22
CA ASN A 109 -3.56 11.71 1.38
C ASN A 109 -4.21 11.16 2.65
N SER A 110 -3.54 10.21 3.30
CA SER A 110 -4.06 9.54 4.48
C SER A 110 -3.58 10.18 5.78
N ASP A 111 -4.50 10.36 6.72
CA ASP A 111 -4.26 10.71 8.11
C ASP A 111 -4.01 9.45 8.95
N PHE A 112 -3.01 9.51 9.83
CA PHE A 112 -2.66 8.50 10.80
C PHE A 112 -2.58 9.08 12.21
N VAL A 113 -2.96 8.26 13.20
CA VAL A 113 -2.84 8.60 14.63
C VAL A 113 -2.12 7.48 15.36
N ARG A 114 -1.30 7.82 16.36
CA ARG A 114 -0.63 6.86 17.23
C ARG A 114 -1.28 6.84 18.60
N GLU A 115 -1.72 5.68 19.03
CA GLU A 115 -2.33 5.47 20.35
C GLU A 115 -1.67 4.27 21.02
N GLN A 116 -1.25 4.44 22.28
CA GLN A 116 -0.58 3.39 23.05
C GLN A 116 0.63 2.77 22.30
N GLY A 117 1.37 3.61 21.58
CA GLY A 117 2.54 3.20 20.80
C GLY A 117 2.25 2.52 19.47
N ARG A 118 0.98 2.41 19.03
CA ARG A 118 0.60 1.81 17.75
C ARG A 118 -0.02 2.85 16.81
N TRP A 119 0.42 2.87 15.57
CA TRP A 119 -0.20 3.68 14.52
C TRP A 119 -1.49 3.04 14.01
N TYR A 120 -2.46 3.87 13.67
CA TYR A 120 -3.71 3.49 13.04
C TYR A 120 -4.00 4.41 11.86
N TYR A 121 -4.50 3.83 10.77
CA TYR A 121 -5.12 4.60 9.69
C TYR A 121 -6.42 5.23 10.19
N LEU A 122 -6.55 6.54 10.06
CA LEU A 122 -7.74 7.26 10.50
C LEU A 122 -8.68 7.52 9.32
N ARG A 123 -8.21 8.16 8.26
CA ARG A 123 -9.02 8.50 7.07
C ARG A 123 -8.09 8.92 5.95
N GLY A 124 -8.61 9.16 4.77
CA GLY A 124 -7.85 9.82 3.72
C GLY A 124 -8.74 10.39 2.64
N ASP A 125 -8.22 11.41 1.97
CA ASP A 125 -8.86 12.04 0.82
C ASP A 125 -8.34 11.41 -0.45
N THR A 126 -9.23 10.80 -1.24
CA THR A 126 -8.88 9.99 -2.42
C THR A 126 -9.20 10.70 -3.73
N SER A 127 -8.36 10.49 -4.74
CA SER A 127 -8.63 10.82 -6.14
C SER A 127 -8.18 9.67 -7.03
N GLU A 128 -8.94 9.39 -8.09
CA GLU A 128 -8.70 8.24 -8.96
C GLU A 128 -8.67 8.66 -10.43
N GLY A 129 -7.99 7.87 -11.26
CA GLY A 129 -7.94 8.14 -12.69
C GLY A 129 -7.24 7.07 -13.50
N GLN A 130 -7.06 7.36 -14.78
CA GLN A 130 -6.31 6.52 -15.70
C GLN A 130 -4.88 7.03 -15.87
N LEU A 131 -3.92 6.11 -15.88
CA LEU A 131 -2.53 6.38 -16.18
C LEU A 131 -2.23 6.04 -17.64
N LYS A 132 -1.59 6.98 -18.36
CA LYS A 132 -1.17 6.80 -19.76
C LYS A 132 0.36 6.94 -19.85
N PRO A 133 1.13 5.96 -19.33
CA PRO A 133 2.59 6.04 -19.30
C PRO A 133 3.17 6.11 -20.71
N GLY A 134 4.05 7.08 -20.93
CA GLY A 134 4.87 7.21 -22.12
C GLY A 134 5.79 6.00 -22.32
N ARG A 135 6.15 5.70 -23.57
CA ARG A 135 6.93 4.51 -23.93
C ARG A 135 8.25 4.35 -23.17
N ASN A 136 8.90 5.46 -22.83
CA ASN A 136 10.21 5.48 -22.15
C ASN A 136 10.12 5.71 -20.64
N GLU A 137 8.93 5.95 -20.09
CA GLU A 137 8.71 6.13 -18.66
C GLU A 137 8.81 4.80 -17.91
N PRO A 138 9.03 4.82 -16.58
CA PRO A 138 8.95 3.61 -15.76
C PRO A 138 7.63 2.87 -15.96
N CYS A 139 7.70 1.54 -16.06
CA CYS A 139 6.52 0.72 -16.25
C CYS A 139 5.65 0.74 -14.98
N PRO A 140 4.33 0.99 -15.07
CA PRO A 140 3.48 1.10 -13.88
C PRO A 140 3.26 -0.23 -13.12
N CYS A 141 3.77 -1.33 -13.64
CA CYS A 141 3.80 -2.62 -12.95
C CYS A 141 4.80 -2.67 -11.78
N GLY A 142 5.61 -1.62 -11.58
CA GLY A 142 6.61 -1.58 -10.51
C GLY A 142 7.90 -2.35 -10.80
N SER A 143 8.08 -2.91 -12.01
CA SER A 143 9.28 -3.72 -12.34
C SER A 143 10.60 -2.96 -12.44
N GLY A 144 10.58 -1.62 -12.37
CA GLY A 144 11.74 -0.76 -12.59
C GLY A 144 12.19 -0.64 -14.07
N ARG A 145 11.62 -1.40 -14.99
CA ARG A 145 11.90 -1.32 -16.44
C ARG A 145 11.11 -0.19 -17.11
N LYS A 146 11.56 0.27 -18.29
CA LYS A 146 10.79 1.19 -19.15
C LYS A 146 9.53 0.51 -19.67
N HIS A 147 8.44 1.26 -19.85
CA HIS A 147 7.14 0.73 -20.27
C HIS A 147 7.23 -0.11 -21.57
N LYS A 148 7.93 0.41 -22.59
CA LYS A 148 8.16 -0.28 -23.88
C LYS A 148 8.90 -1.62 -23.80
N ALA A 149 9.61 -1.86 -22.71
CA ALA A 149 10.42 -3.07 -22.49
C ALA A 149 9.79 -3.99 -21.45
N CYS A 150 8.51 -3.77 -21.11
CA CYS A 150 7.85 -4.48 -20.03
C CYS A 150 6.38 -4.81 -20.32
N CYS A 151 5.47 -3.82 -20.30
CA CYS A 151 4.03 -4.07 -20.38
C CYS A 151 3.31 -3.33 -21.52
N LEU A 152 4.05 -2.59 -22.35
CA LEU A 152 3.54 -2.02 -23.59
C LEU A 152 3.57 -3.07 -24.71
#